data_AF-A0A1G7XLG8-F1
#
_entry.id   AF-A0A1G7XLG8-F1
#
_cell.length_a   1.000
_cell.length_b   1.000
_cell.length_c   1.000
_cell.angle_alpha   90.00
_cell.angle_beta   90.00
_cell.angle_gamma   90.00
#
_symmetry.space_group_name_H-M   'P 1'
#
loop_
_entity.id
_entity.type
_entity.pdbx_description
1 polymer ?
#
loop_
_entity_poly.entity_id
_entity_poly.type
_entity_poly.pdbx_seq_one_letter_code
_entity_poly.pdbx_strand_id
1 'polypeptide(L)'
;MSLRIAPAARCPGAPVPGPDAAHRAAASRAHPRSHLTRRLALPALLALACGAVLSAAAPERGPAGGPEVIRGEDFLVVGYGADSALVRDIATRVGPATRQVTEVWGSARPAVVLVPSSERMAGLIAGAAVLDGLAAVATVDRVVVNPRLFARLTATGRDVVLAHELTHVATGAAVSGMPIWLVEGFADYVGYRDAGLPAWEAAAELAQEVREGAVPYRLPERADFRPGAPRLAQVYAESWLACALLAARFGEDALVRLYRDAERRGIDAALSKLGMTVTGLTAEWRVYVRDTLA
;
A
#
# COMPACT_ATOMS: atom_id res chain seq x y z
N MET A 1 10.81 25.60 -16.47
CA MET A 1 10.25 25.16 -17.77
C MET A 1 8.96 24.41 -17.46
N SER A 2 7.83 25.12 -17.49
CA SER A 2 6.54 24.65 -16.98
C SER A 2 5.82 23.80 -18.02
N LEU A 3 5.41 22.59 -17.66
CA LEU A 3 4.53 21.77 -18.50
C LEU A 3 3.06 22.05 -18.12
N ARG A 4 2.34 22.70 -19.04
CA ARG A 4 0.88 22.81 -19.04
C ARG A 4 0.29 21.53 -19.67
N ILE A 5 -0.85 21.06 -19.15
CA ILE A 5 -1.71 20.08 -19.83
C ILE A 5 -3.13 20.68 -19.93
N ALA A 6 -3.70 20.62 -21.13
CA ALA A 6 -4.96 21.22 -21.56
C ALA A 6 -6.17 20.24 -21.43
N PRO A 7 -7.43 20.71 -21.54
CA PRO A 7 -8.61 20.05 -20.95
C PRO A 7 -9.53 19.28 -21.92
N ALA A 8 -10.50 18.57 -21.30
CA ALA A 8 -11.92 18.38 -21.67
C ALA A 8 -12.42 17.01 -22.16
N ALA A 9 -13.47 16.51 -21.49
CA ALA A 9 -14.77 16.19 -22.09
C ALA A 9 -15.88 16.23 -21.02
N ARG A 10 -17.01 16.87 -21.33
CA ARG A 10 -18.22 17.00 -20.51
C ARG A 10 -19.44 16.52 -21.32
N CYS A 11 -20.52 16.23 -20.59
CA CYS A 11 -21.96 16.22 -20.94
C CYS A 11 -22.64 14.83 -21.05
N PRO A 12 -23.99 14.72 -20.84
CA PRO A 12 -24.97 15.63 -20.22
C PRO A 12 -25.75 15.00 -19.04
N GLY A 13 -26.54 15.80 -18.31
CA GLY A 13 -27.16 15.42 -17.05
C GLY A 13 -28.63 14.95 -17.08
N ALA A 14 -29.17 14.85 -15.85
CA ALA A 14 -30.58 14.87 -15.37
C ALA A 14 -30.91 13.65 -14.48
N PRO A 15 -31.91 13.75 -13.58
CA PRO A 15 -32.18 14.80 -12.60
C PRO A 15 -32.18 14.26 -11.14
N VAL A 16 -32.20 15.19 -10.18
CA VAL A 16 -32.35 14.93 -8.74
C VAL A 16 -33.84 14.83 -8.38
N PRO A 17 -34.28 13.85 -7.57
CA PRO A 17 -35.52 13.98 -6.81
C PRO A 17 -35.22 14.37 -5.35
N GLY A 18 -35.92 15.40 -4.87
CA GLY A 18 -35.95 15.81 -3.46
C GLY A 18 -36.81 14.88 -2.59
N PRO A 19 -36.80 15.08 -1.26
CA PRO A 19 -37.35 14.14 -0.29
C PRO A 19 -38.80 14.46 0.09
N ASP A 20 -39.61 13.45 0.42
CA ASP A 20 -40.62 13.60 1.47
C ASP A 20 -41.19 12.29 2.04
N ALA A 21 -41.35 12.34 3.37
CA ALA A 21 -42.39 11.80 4.25
C ALA A 21 -42.72 10.28 4.36
N ALA A 22 -42.42 9.79 5.57
CA ALA A 22 -42.95 8.68 6.36
C ALA A 22 -44.42 8.22 6.16
N HIS A 23 -44.67 6.90 6.25
CA HIS A 23 -45.55 6.29 7.29
C HIS A 23 -45.57 4.74 7.32
N ARG A 24 -45.36 4.21 8.53
CA ARG A 24 -46.04 3.11 9.24
C ARG A 24 -46.47 1.80 8.53
N ALA A 25 -45.96 0.72 9.14
CA ALA A 25 -46.68 -0.36 9.83
C ALA A 25 -46.90 -1.74 9.15
N ALA A 26 -46.76 -2.73 10.05
CA ALA A 26 -47.44 -4.02 10.16
C ALA A 26 -46.77 -5.27 9.57
N ALA A 27 -46.62 -6.23 10.48
CA ALA A 27 -46.08 -7.57 10.33
C ALA A 27 -46.98 -8.51 9.52
N SER A 28 -46.37 -9.53 8.91
CA SER A 28 -46.98 -10.85 8.83
C SER A 28 -45.92 -11.95 8.66
N ARG A 29 -46.15 -13.05 9.37
CA ARG A 29 -45.33 -14.27 9.45
C ARG A 29 -45.59 -15.17 8.24
N ALA A 30 -44.57 -15.85 7.73
CA ALA A 30 -44.66 -17.22 7.20
C ALA A 30 -43.27 -17.85 6.97
N HIS A 31 -42.99 -18.94 7.68
CA HIS A 31 -42.02 -20.00 7.35
C HIS A 31 -42.77 -21.11 6.59
N PRO A 32 -42.15 -22.21 6.12
CA PRO A 32 -40.78 -22.46 5.65
C PRO A 32 -40.78 -23.22 4.29
N ARG A 33 -39.69 -23.22 3.51
CA ARG A 33 -39.40 -24.34 2.59
C ARG A 33 -37.90 -24.58 2.48
N SER A 34 -37.52 -25.74 2.99
CA SER A 34 -36.25 -26.43 2.82
C SER A 34 -35.97 -26.74 1.35
N HIS A 35 -34.78 -26.38 0.86
CA HIS A 35 -34.12 -27.13 -0.20
C HIS A 35 -32.69 -27.47 0.20
N LEU A 36 -32.45 -28.77 0.08
CA LEU A 36 -31.32 -29.59 0.44
C LEU A 36 -30.19 -29.43 -0.60
N THR A 37 -28.94 -29.63 -0.16
CA THR A 37 -27.73 -29.95 -0.97
C THR A 37 -27.19 -28.83 -1.88
N ARG A 38 -25.89 -28.55 -2.00
CA ARG A 38 -24.70 -29.41 -1.89
C ARG A 38 -23.57 -28.67 -1.18
N ARG A 39 -22.97 -29.34 -0.20
CA ARG A 39 -21.56 -29.15 0.16
C ARG A 39 -20.71 -29.65 -1.02
N LEU A 40 -19.83 -28.82 -1.54
CA LEU A 40 -18.67 -29.28 -2.29
C LEU A 40 -17.43 -28.89 -1.49
N ALA A 41 -16.89 -29.90 -0.83
CA ALA A 41 -15.53 -29.93 -0.35
C ALA A 41 -14.65 -30.55 -1.45
N LEU A 42 -13.33 -30.31 -1.32
CA LEU A 42 -12.16 -30.89 -1.98
C LEU A 42 -11.65 -30.24 -3.28
N PRO A 43 -10.32 -30.30 -3.55
CA PRO A 43 -9.18 -30.51 -2.63
C PRO A 43 -7.96 -29.61 -2.90
N ALA A 44 -7.05 -29.65 -1.90
CA ALA A 44 -5.66 -29.26 -1.98
C ALA A 44 -4.92 -29.98 -3.13
N LEU A 45 -3.99 -29.27 -3.75
CA LEU A 45 -2.86 -29.85 -4.49
C LEU A 45 -1.60 -29.15 -3.99
N LEU A 46 -0.96 -29.80 -3.04
CA LEU A 46 0.41 -29.53 -2.60
C LEU A 46 1.25 -30.78 -2.91
N ALA A 47 2.51 -30.53 -3.24
CA ALA A 47 3.65 -31.45 -3.29
C ALA A 47 3.99 -32.12 -4.64
N LEU A 48 4.94 -31.49 -5.35
CA LEU A 48 6.23 -32.06 -5.77
C LEU A 48 7.06 -30.84 -6.24
N ALA A 49 8.22 -30.48 -5.69
CA ALA A 49 9.24 -31.27 -5.03
C ALA A 49 9.92 -30.47 -3.90
N CYS A 50 10.36 -31.18 -2.86
CA CYS A 50 11.25 -30.67 -1.83
C CYS A 50 12.66 -31.21 -2.12
N GLY A 51 13.68 -30.35 -2.01
CA GLY A 51 15.07 -30.75 -1.78
C GLY A 51 16.01 -30.68 -2.98
N ALA A 52 16.63 -29.52 -3.21
CA ALA A 52 18.05 -29.39 -3.55
C ALA A 52 18.50 -27.92 -3.43
N VAL A 53 19.34 -27.67 -2.41
CA VAL A 53 20.49 -26.76 -2.32
C VAL A 53 20.42 -25.39 -3.04
N LEU A 54 20.69 -24.35 -2.25
CA LEU A 54 20.99 -22.96 -2.66
C LEU A 54 21.77 -22.89 -3.97
N SER A 55 21.16 -22.30 -4.99
CA SER A 55 21.85 -21.67 -6.10
C SER A 55 21.01 -20.48 -6.53
N ALA A 56 21.63 -19.30 -6.65
CA ALA A 56 20.98 -18.12 -7.23
C ALA A 56 20.56 -18.49 -8.66
N ALA A 57 19.27 -18.71 -8.88
CA ALA A 57 18.76 -19.22 -10.14
C ALA A 57 18.84 -18.14 -11.23
N ALA A 58 19.45 -18.50 -12.35
CA ALA A 58 19.41 -17.71 -13.59
C ALA A 58 17.94 -17.53 -14.05
N PRO A 59 17.61 -16.44 -14.78
CA PRO A 59 16.27 -16.23 -15.29
C PRO A 59 15.82 -17.43 -16.14
N GLU A 60 14.76 -18.12 -15.71
CA GLU A 60 14.12 -19.14 -16.53
C GLU A 60 13.22 -18.42 -17.54
N ARG A 61 13.65 -18.39 -18.80
CA ARG A 61 12.77 -18.00 -19.91
C ARG A 61 11.83 -19.17 -20.18
N GLY A 62 10.52 -18.93 -20.06
CA GLY A 62 9.54 -19.84 -20.64
C GLY A 62 9.79 -20.09 -22.14
N PRO A 63 9.23 -21.14 -22.74
CA PRO A 63 9.38 -21.42 -24.17
C PRO A 63 9.07 -20.16 -25.00
N ALA A 64 9.78 -19.96 -26.11
CA ALA A 64 9.87 -18.71 -26.88
C ALA A 64 8.58 -17.84 -26.83
N GLY A 65 8.60 -16.78 -26.01
CA GLY A 65 7.47 -15.88 -25.78
C GLY A 65 6.77 -16.02 -24.41
N GLY A 66 7.18 -16.96 -23.56
CA GLY A 66 6.68 -17.12 -22.20
C GLY A 66 7.18 -16.04 -21.21
N PRO A 67 6.59 -15.97 -20.01
CA PRO A 67 7.03 -15.01 -19.00
C PRO A 67 8.49 -15.25 -18.59
N GLU A 68 9.21 -14.17 -18.29
CA GLU A 68 10.53 -14.25 -17.63
C GLU A 68 10.29 -14.44 -16.14
N VAL A 69 10.82 -15.52 -15.57
CA VAL A 69 10.64 -15.82 -14.15
C VAL A 69 11.99 -15.81 -13.47
N ILE A 70 12.12 -14.97 -12.43
CA ILE A 70 13.30 -14.93 -11.57
C ILE A 70 12.87 -15.36 -10.17
N ARG A 71 13.55 -16.36 -9.63
CA ARG A 71 13.24 -16.96 -8.33
C ARG A 71 14.38 -16.68 -7.36
N GLY A 72 14.05 -16.07 -6.23
CA GLY A 72 14.92 -15.96 -5.07
C GLY A 72 14.60 -17.02 -4.02
N GLU A 73 15.27 -16.93 -2.87
CA GLU A 73 15.00 -17.81 -1.72
C GLU A 73 13.59 -17.62 -1.17
N ASP A 74 13.15 -16.37 -1.07
CA ASP A 74 11.90 -15.94 -0.46
C ASP A 74 11.04 -15.10 -1.41
N PHE A 75 11.31 -15.12 -2.72
CA PHE A 75 10.53 -14.35 -3.69
C PHE A 75 10.44 -14.96 -5.09
N LEU A 76 9.44 -14.48 -5.84
CA LEU A 76 9.21 -14.75 -7.25
C LEU A 76 8.92 -13.43 -7.98
N VAL A 77 9.73 -13.10 -8.99
CA VAL A 77 9.44 -11.99 -9.93
C VAL A 77 9.04 -12.58 -11.27
N VAL A 78 7.90 -12.15 -11.79
CA VAL A 78 7.33 -12.65 -13.05
C VAL A 78 7.13 -11.48 -14.04
N GLY A 79 7.96 -11.45 -15.07
CA GLY A 79 7.87 -10.52 -16.19
C GLY A 79 6.94 -11.03 -17.29
N TYR A 80 5.87 -10.29 -17.60
CA TYR A 80 4.95 -10.60 -18.70
C TYR A 80 5.22 -9.69 -19.90
N GLY A 81 6.23 -10.04 -20.70
CA GLY A 81 6.65 -9.25 -21.87
C GLY A 81 7.21 -7.86 -21.51
N ALA A 82 7.64 -7.68 -20.26
CA ALA A 82 8.34 -6.48 -19.79
C ALA A 82 9.80 -6.48 -20.24
N ASP A 83 10.44 -5.31 -20.15
CA ASP A 83 11.89 -5.19 -20.36
C ASP A 83 12.65 -6.08 -19.35
N SER A 84 13.41 -7.04 -19.87
CA SER A 84 14.23 -7.95 -19.07
C SER A 84 15.21 -7.23 -18.14
N ALA A 85 15.70 -6.04 -18.49
CA ALA A 85 16.57 -5.25 -17.61
C ALA A 85 15.80 -4.76 -16.37
N LEU A 86 14.56 -4.31 -16.55
CA LEU A 86 13.68 -3.89 -15.46
C LEU A 86 13.29 -5.08 -14.57
N VAL A 87 12.96 -6.24 -15.17
CA VAL A 87 12.63 -7.46 -14.42
C VAL A 87 13.79 -7.88 -13.51
N ARG A 88 15.03 -7.84 -14.03
CA ARG A 88 16.24 -8.13 -13.25
C ARG A 88 16.51 -7.09 -12.17
N ASP A 89 16.38 -5.80 -12.46
CA ASP A 89 16.53 -4.73 -11.46
C ASP A 89 15.51 -4.86 -10.31
N ILE A 90 14.27 -5.24 -10.61
CA ILE A 90 13.27 -5.51 -9.57
C ILE A 90 13.69 -6.74 -8.76
N ALA A 91 14.12 -7.82 -9.40
CA ALA A 91 14.52 -9.04 -8.71
C ALA A 91 15.71 -8.85 -7.74
N THR A 92 16.65 -7.95 -8.04
CA THR A 92 17.76 -7.66 -7.10
C THR A 92 17.29 -6.89 -5.85
N ARG A 93 16.13 -6.24 -5.90
CA ARG A 93 15.59 -5.39 -4.83
C ARG A 93 14.55 -6.09 -3.95
N VAL A 94 13.82 -7.06 -4.50
CA VAL A 94 12.72 -7.74 -3.76
C VAL A 94 13.24 -8.50 -2.53
N GLY A 95 14.39 -9.17 -2.63
CA GLY A 95 14.99 -9.86 -1.48
C GLY A 95 15.34 -8.91 -0.32
N PRO A 96 16.15 -7.85 -0.54
CA PRO A 96 16.38 -6.80 0.46
C PRO A 96 15.10 -6.20 1.05
N ALA A 97 14.13 -5.83 0.20
CA ALA A 97 12.87 -5.27 0.66
C ALA A 97 12.06 -6.26 1.53
N THR A 98 12.05 -7.55 1.19
CA THR A 98 11.39 -8.59 1.99
C THR A 98 12.05 -8.76 3.36
N ARG A 99 13.38 -8.66 3.45
CA ARG A 99 14.10 -8.67 4.72
C ARG A 99 13.76 -7.45 5.58
N GLN A 100 13.77 -6.26 5.00
CA GLN A 100 13.39 -5.02 5.69
C GLN A 100 11.97 -5.11 6.28
N VAL A 101 11.00 -5.60 5.49
CA VAL A 101 9.64 -5.86 5.96
C VAL A 101 9.63 -6.91 7.08
N THR A 102 10.40 -7.99 6.95
CA THR A 102 10.48 -9.06 7.96
C THR A 102 11.07 -8.56 9.27
N GLU A 103 12.07 -7.68 9.23
CA GLU A 103 12.70 -7.12 10.43
C GLU A 103 11.73 -6.24 11.22
N VAL A 104 10.91 -5.41 10.56
CA VAL A 104 9.89 -4.61 11.25
C VAL A 104 8.68 -5.43 11.64
N TRP A 105 8.09 -6.17 10.68
CA TRP A 105 6.82 -6.85 10.91
C TRP A 105 6.99 -8.17 11.67
N GLY A 106 8.19 -8.74 11.69
CA GLY A 106 8.53 -10.01 12.33
C GLY A 106 8.30 -11.25 11.47
N SER A 107 7.63 -11.12 10.32
CA SER A 107 7.41 -12.22 9.37
C SER A 107 7.01 -11.69 8.00
N ALA A 108 7.48 -12.30 6.92
CA ALA A 108 6.92 -12.10 5.59
C ALA A 108 6.63 -13.45 4.94
N ARG A 109 5.52 -13.53 4.19
CA ARG A 109 5.32 -14.64 3.24
C ARG A 109 6.25 -14.45 2.04
N PRO A 110 6.54 -15.51 1.28
CA PRO A 110 7.29 -15.36 0.04
C PRO A 110 6.67 -14.30 -0.87
N ALA A 111 7.47 -13.33 -1.31
CA ALA A 111 7.02 -12.20 -2.10
C ALA A 111 6.72 -12.64 -3.54
N VAL A 112 5.62 -12.14 -4.11
CA VAL A 112 5.31 -12.30 -5.54
C VAL A 112 5.21 -10.92 -6.16
N VAL A 113 6.05 -10.65 -7.16
CA VAL A 113 6.06 -9.36 -7.88
C VAL A 113 5.81 -9.62 -9.36
N LEU A 114 4.75 -9.00 -9.89
CA LEU A 114 4.39 -9.08 -11.29
C LEU A 114 4.88 -7.81 -12.00
N VAL A 115 5.58 -8.00 -13.12
CA VAL A 115 6.11 -6.92 -13.97
C VAL A 115 5.49 -7.04 -15.35
N PRO A 116 4.35 -6.40 -15.60
CA PRO A 116 3.65 -6.46 -16.88
C PRO A 116 4.36 -5.63 -17.96
N SER A 117 4.06 -5.88 -19.24
CA SER A 117 4.64 -5.15 -20.37
C SER A 117 4.24 -3.68 -20.47
N SER A 118 3.15 -3.27 -19.82
CA SER A 118 2.62 -1.92 -19.90
C SER A 118 1.81 -1.54 -18.66
N GLU A 119 1.68 -0.24 -18.43
CA GLU A 119 0.79 0.35 -17.43
C GLU A 119 -0.67 -0.12 -17.60
N ARG A 120 -1.15 -0.23 -18.84
CA ARG A 120 -2.49 -0.76 -19.14
C ARG A 120 -2.66 -2.21 -18.65
N MET A 121 -1.68 -3.07 -18.93
CA MET A 121 -1.71 -4.46 -18.49
C MET A 121 -1.61 -4.56 -16.97
N ALA A 122 -0.77 -3.74 -16.35
CA ALA A 122 -0.65 -3.65 -14.91
C ALA A 122 -1.99 -3.27 -14.26
N GLY A 123 -2.71 -2.31 -14.83
CA GLY A 123 -4.05 -1.94 -14.37
C GLY A 123 -5.05 -3.09 -14.47
N LEU A 124 -5.02 -3.87 -15.56
CA LEU A 124 -5.88 -5.05 -15.73
C LEU A 124 -5.57 -6.13 -14.70
N ILE A 125 -4.29 -6.44 -14.47
CA ILE A 125 -3.85 -7.47 -13.52
C ILE A 125 -4.18 -7.06 -12.07
N ALA A 126 -4.06 -5.77 -11.75
CA ALA A 126 -4.41 -5.24 -10.43
C ALA A 126 -5.94 -5.17 -10.18
N GLY A 127 -6.79 -5.45 -11.19
CA GLY A 127 -8.26 -5.41 -11.04
C GLY A 127 -8.91 -4.08 -11.42
N ALA A 128 -8.30 -3.34 -12.35
CA ALA A 128 -8.86 -2.23 -13.13
C ALA A 128 -9.52 -1.08 -12.33
N ALA A 129 -8.71 -0.43 -11.48
CA ALA A 129 -8.87 0.99 -11.07
C ALA A 129 -7.60 1.59 -10.41
N VAL A 130 -6.52 0.81 -10.21
CA VAL A 130 -5.57 1.07 -9.11
C VAL A 130 -4.13 1.33 -9.57
N LEU A 131 -3.92 2.04 -10.69
CA LEU A 131 -2.56 2.53 -11.03
C LEU A 131 -2.57 3.97 -11.52
N ASP A 132 -3.53 4.78 -11.07
CA ASP A 132 -3.61 6.22 -11.35
C ASP A 132 -2.38 6.96 -10.78
N GLY A 133 -1.25 6.90 -11.50
CA GLY A 133 0.01 7.54 -11.14
C GLY A 133 0.92 6.74 -10.19
N LEU A 134 0.55 5.53 -9.78
CA LEU A 134 1.35 4.71 -8.86
C LEU A 134 2.41 3.88 -9.61
N ALA A 135 3.61 3.80 -9.04
CA ALA A 135 4.73 3.04 -9.59
C ALA A 135 4.62 1.53 -9.35
N ALA A 136 3.92 1.12 -8.30
CA ALA A 136 3.53 -0.25 -8.01
C ALA A 136 2.25 -0.24 -7.17
N VAL A 137 1.64 -1.40 -6.98
CA VAL A 137 0.49 -1.57 -6.10
C VAL A 137 0.45 -2.99 -5.53
N ALA A 138 0.17 -3.11 -4.24
CA ALA A 138 -0.14 -4.36 -3.58
C ALA A 138 -1.60 -4.77 -3.81
N THR A 139 -1.80 -6.02 -4.21
CA THR A 139 -3.09 -6.69 -4.11
C THR A 139 -3.12 -7.53 -2.82
N VAL A 140 -4.14 -8.39 -2.69
CA VAL A 140 -4.27 -9.31 -1.54
C VAL A 140 -3.04 -10.19 -1.35
N ASP A 141 -2.30 -10.54 -2.41
CA ASP A 141 -1.23 -11.55 -2.33
C ASP A 141 0.04 -11.28 -3.14
N ARG A 142 0.09 -10.17 -3.89
CA ARG A 142 1.22 -9.86 -4.76
C ARG A 142 1.37 -8.37 -4.98
N VAL A 143 2.55 -7.96 -5.44
CA VAL A 143 2.81 -6.61 -5.93
C VAL A 143 2.70 -6.61 -7.45
N VAL A 144 2.05 -5.60 -8.02
CA VAL A 144 1.97 -5.36 -9.47
C VAL A 144 2.69 -4.06 -9.77
N VAL A 145 3.74 -4.13 -10.57
CA VAL A 145 4.55 -2.97 -10.92
C VAL A 145 3.99 -2.25 -12.14
N ASN A 146 3.94 -0.92 -12.10
CA ASN A 146 3.76 -0.08 -13.28
C ASN A 146 5.12 0.11 -13.95
N PRO A 147 5.43 -0.60 -15.05
CA PRO A 147 6.78 -0.65 -15.60
C PRO A 147 7.29 0.74 -16.03
N ARG A 148 6.38 1.61 -16.50
CA ARG A 148 6.72 2.95 -17.00
C ARG A 148 7.08 3.90 -15.85
N LEU A 149 6.27 3.91 -14.80
CA LEU A 149 6.47 4.84 -13.68
C LEU A 149 7.61 4.36 -12.77
N PHE A 150 7.70 3.06 -12.51
CA PHE A 150 8.78 2.48 -11.71
C PHE A 150 10.16 2.74 -12.31
N ALA A 151 10.29 2.61 -13.64
CA ALA A 151 11.55 2.89 -14.34
C ALA A 151 12.02 4.36 -14.20
N ARG A 152 11.12 5.30 -13.89
CA ARG A 152 11.44 6.72 -13.72
C ARG A 152 11.87 7.10 -12.31
N LEU A 153 11.70 6.20 -11.35
CA LEU A 153 12.14 6.40 -9.97
C LEU A 153 13.67 6.38 -9.89
N THR A 154 14.21 7.09 -8.88
CA THR A 154 15.60 6.95 -8.46
C THR A 154 15.86 5.56 -7.88
N ALA A 155 17.13 5.18 -7.69
CA ALA A 155 17.46 3.90 -7.07
C ALA A 155 16.80 3.76 -5.68
N THR A 156 16.96 4.76 -4.81
CA THR A 156 16.32 4.80 -3.49
C THR A 156 14.79 4.75 -3.59
N GLY A 157 14.20 5.49 -4.54
CA GLY A 157 12.75 5.46 -4.73
C GLY A 157 12.21 4.08 -5.11
N ARG A 158 12.96 3.31 -5.91
CA ARG A 158 12.58 1.92 -6.25
C ARG A 158 12.62 1.00 -5.03
N ASP A 159 13.63 1.16 -4.17
CA ASP A 159 13.76 0.37 -2.93
C ASP A 159 12.63 0.70 -1.95
N VAL A 160 12.36 1.98 -1.73
CA VAL A 160 11.28 2.47 -0.86
C VAL A 160 9.92 1.96 -1.34
N VAL A 161 9.60 2.11 -2.64
CA VAL A 161 8.32 1.66 -3.19
C VAL A 161 8.14 0.15 -3.06
N LEU A 162 9.18 -0.66 -3.32
CA LEU A 162 9.06 -2.11 -3.17
C LEU A 162 8.84 -2.53 -1.71
N ALA A 163 9.57 -1.93 -0.76
CA ALA A 163 9.37 -2.19 0.66
C ALA A 163 7.98 -1.74 1.14
N HIS A 164 7.48 -0.60 0.65
CA HIS A 164 6.13 -0.11 0.90
C HIS A 164 5.06 -1.11 0.44
N GLU A 165 5.08 -1.53 -0.84
CA GLU A 165 4.07 -2.46 -1.36
C GLU A 165 4.15 -3.85 -0.72
N LEU A 166 5.36 -4.33 -0.42
CA LEU A 166 5.53 -5.60 0.29
C LEU A 166 5.02 -5.50 1.74
N THR A 167 5.07 -4.32 2.35
CA THR A 167 4.46 -4.08 3.67
C THR A 167 2.95 -4.27 3.58
N HIS A 168 2.26 -3.70 2.59
CA HIS A 168 0.83 -3.93 2.40
C HIS A 168 0.48 -5.41 2.22
N VAL A 169 1.28 -6.13 1.43
CA VAL A 169 1.14 -7.58 1.24
C VAL A 169 1.33 -8.32 2.57
N ALA A 170 2.33 -7.95 3.39
CA ALA A 170 2.63 -8.61 4.66
C ALA A 170 1.62 -8.30 5.76
N THR A 171 1.01 -7.11 5.74
CA THR A 171 0.00 -6.69 6.73
C THR A 171 -1.42 -7.04 6.33
N GLY A 172 -1.67 -7.45 5.09
CA GLY A 172 -3.01 -7.73 4.57
C GLY A 172 -3.83 -6.46 4.31
N ALA A 173 -3.15 -5.33 4.06
CA ALA A 173 -3.76 -4.00 3.93
C ALA A 173 -4.86 -3.91 2.86
N ALA A 174 -4.78 -4.73 1.79
CA ALA A 174 -5.74 -4.73 0.68
C ALA A 174 -7.20 -4.97 1.10
N VAL A 175 -7.44 -5.57 2.26
CA VAL A 175 -8.77 -5.82 2.82
C VAL A 175 -9.00 -5.14 4.18
N SER A 176 -8.07 -4.28 4.61
CA SER A 176 -8.15 -3.61 5.91
C SER A 176 -9.21 -2.51 5.94
N GLY A 177 -9.92 -2.43 7.07
CA GLY A 177 -10.86 -1.36 7.39
C GLY A 177 -10.26 -0.22 8.21
N MET A 178 -8.94 -0.24 8.46
CA MET A 178 -8.28 0.76 9.30
C MET A 178 -8.28 2.17 8.70
N PRO A 179 -8.04 3.21 9.53
CA PRO A 179 -7.75 4.55 9.04
C PRO A 179 -6.59 4.52 8.03
N ILE A 180 -6.81 5.12 6.86
CA ILE A 180 -5.86 5.05 5.75
C ILE A 180 -4.49 5.63 6.10
N TRP A 181 -4.43 6.68 6.94
CA TRP A 181 -3.15 7.27 7.36
C TRP A 181 -2.26 6.26 8.08
N LEU A 182 -2.85 5.30 8.82
CA LEU A 182 -2.07 4.27 9.51
C LEU A 182 -1.61 3.20 8.54
N VAL A 183 -2.44 2.85 7.55
CA VAL A 183 -2.10 1.87 6.51
C VAL A 183 -0.93 2.36 5.67
N GLU A 184 -1.05 3.57 5.11
CA GLU A 184 -0.07 4.18 4.22
C GLU A 184 1.16 4.65 5.00
N GLY A 185 0.95 5.28 6.16
CA GLY A 185 2.03 5.76 7.00
C GLY A 185 2.93 4.66 7.56
N PHE A 186 2.37 3.48 7.86
CA PHE A 186 3.17 2.34 8.30
C PHE A 186 3.97 1.74 7.14
N ALA A 187 3.39 1.67 5.95
CA ALA A 187 4.10 1.20 4.75
C ALA A 187 5.26 2.15 4.38
N ASP A 188 5.05 3.46 4.46
CA ASP A 188 6.13 4.45 4.28
C ASP A 188 7.16 4.42 5.41
N TYR A 189 6.73 4.21 6.66
CA TYR A 189 7.66 4.05 7.78
C TYR A 189 8.62 2.90 7.52
N VAL A 190 8.09 1.73 7.12
CA VAL A 190 8.91 0.59 6.72
C VAL A 190 9.77 0.96 5.52
N GLY A 191 9.20 1.55 4.46
CA GLY A 191 9.92 1.88 3.22
C GLY A 191 11.11 2.81 3.43
N TYR A 192 10.96 3.86 4.24
CA TYR A 192 12.00 4.83 4.51
C TYR A 192 12.99 4.44 5.61
N ARG A 193 12.71 3.39 6.40
CA ARG A 193 13.50 3.00 7.60
C ARG A 193 15.01 3.00 7.36
N ASP A 194 15.44 2.37 6.27
CA ASP A 194 16.85 2.18 5.92
C ASP A 194 17.29 3.00 4.69
N ALA A 195 16.45 3.94 4.24
CA ALA A 195 16.70 4.73 3.03
C ALA A 195 17.83 5.77 3.21
N GLY A 196 18.19 6.11 4.45
CA GLY A 196 19.22 7.11 4.77
C GLY A 196 18.85 8.54 4.34
N LEU A 197 17.58 8.79 4.02
CA LEU A 197 17.09 10.10 3.59
C LEU A 197 16.69 10.93 4.81
N PRO A 198 17.15 12.20 4.91
CA PRO A 198 16.65 13.09 5.94
C PRO A 198 15.17 13.45 5.67
N ALA A 199 14.42 13.70 6.74
CA ALA A 199 12.97 13.89 6.63
C ALA A 199 12.54 15.06 5.73
N TRP A 200 13.29 16.17 5.75
CA TRP A 200 13.03 17.32 4.86
C TRP A 200 13.25 17.01 3.38
N GLU A 201 14.03 15.98 3.04
CA GLU A 201 14.21 15.50 1.66
C GLU A 201 13.12 14.50 1.28
N ALA A 202 12.82 13.53 2.17
CA ALA A 202 11.77 12.55 1.95
C ALA A 202 10.36 13.17 1.89
N ALA A 203 10.14 14.29 2.58
CA ALA A 203 8.88 15.03 2.64
C ALA A 203 9.01 16.45 2.05
N ALA A 204 9.79 16.63 0.97
CA ALA A 204 10.18 17.94 0.44
C ALA A 204 9.02 18.92 0.22
N GLU A 205 7.91 18.47 -0.38
CA GLU A 205 6.73 19.30 -0.62
C GLU A 205 6.06 19.74 0.68
N LEU A 206 5.93 18.83 1.66
CA LEU A 206 5.38 19.17 2.97
C LEU A 206 6.33 20.06 3.77
N ALA A 207 7.64 19.84 3.65
CA ALA A 207 8.65 20.68 4.30
C ALA A 207 8.66 22.11 3.76
N GLN A 208 8.32 22.30 2.48
CA GLN A 208 8.08 23.64 1.95
C GLN A 208 6.86 24.29 2.60
N GLU A 209 5.71 23.60 2.66
CA GLU A 209 4.49 24.12 3.29
C GLU A 209 4.71 24.49 4.77
N VAL A 210 5.42 23.64 5.53
CA VAL A 210 5.73 23.89 6.94
C VAL A 210 6.60 25.13 7.13
N ARG A 211 7.64 25.32 6.30
CA ARG A 211 8.49 26.53 6.33
C ARG A 211 7.74 27.80 5.95
N GLU A 212 6.70 27.68 5.14
CA GLU A 212 5.78 28.77 4.80
C GLU A 212 4.69 28.99 5.89
N GLY A 213 4.72 28.23 6.98
CA GLY A 213 3.81 28.34 8.12
C GLY A 213 2.53 27.50 8.00
N ALA A 214 2.38 26.72 6.93
CA ALA A 214 1.23 25.85 6.69
C ALA A 214 1.45 24.46 7.29
N VAL A 215 1.24 24.34 8.61
CA VAL A 215 1.29 23.03 9.30
C VAL A 215 -0.09 22.34 9.20
N PRO A 216 -0.16 21.06 8.78
CA PRO A 216 -1.40 20.29 8.73
C PRO A 216 -2.18 20.32 10.06
N TYR A 217 -3.51 20.18 10.01
CA TYR A 217 -4.37 20.34 11.19
C TYR A 217 -5.14 19.09 11.61
N ARG A 218 -5.25 18.10 10.73
CA ARG A 218 -5.87 16.79 10.98
C ARG A 218 -5.03 15.71 10.31
N LEU A 219 -5.12 14.49 10.82
CA LEU A 219 -4.55 13.34 10.12
C LEU A 219 -5.27 13.13 8.78
N PRO A 220 -4.57 12.62 7.75
CA PRO A 220 -5.19 12.32 6.46
C PRO A 220 -6.34 11.31 6.54
N GLU A 221 -7.35 11.54 5.72
CA GLU A 221 -8.52 10.68 5.56
C GLU A 221 -8.55 10.06 4.16
N ARG A 222 -9.40 9.04 3.95
CA ARG A 222 -9.48 8.30 2.68
C ARG A 222 -9.72 9.19 1.46
N ALA A 223 -10.44 10.30 1.62
CA ALA A 223 -10.69 11.23 0.53
C ALA A 223 -9.45 12.00 0.08
N ASP A 224 -8.43 12.15 0.94
CA ASP A 224 -7.20 12.88 0.64
C ASP A 224 -6.24 12.05 -0.25
N PHE A 225 -6.35 10.72 -0.20
CA PHE A 225 -5.58 9.77 -1.02
C PHE A 225 -6.18 9.52 -2.41
N ARG A 226 -7.17 10.32 -2.81
CA ARG A 226 -7.78 10.16 -4.13
C ARG A 226 -6.73 10.34 -5.23
N PRO A 227 -6.68 9.46 -6.23
CA PRO A 227 -5.75 9.66 -7.31
C PRO A 227 -5.96 11.00 -8.03
N GLY A 228 -4.85 11.64 -8.38
CA GLY A 228 -4.84 12.99 -8.96
C GLY A 228 -5.11 14.14 -7.97
N ALA A 229 -5.24 13.87 -6.67
CA ALA A 229 -5.30 14.93 -5.66
C ALA A 229 -3.99 15.77 -5.68
N PRO A 230 -4.07 17.11 -5.64
CA PRO A 230 -2.90 17.98 -5.80
C PRO A 230 -1.89 17.91 -4.64
N ARG A 231 -2.32 17.46 -3.45
CA ARG A 231 -1.48 17.31 -2.25
C ARG A 231 -1.13 15.85 -1.93
N LEU A 232 -1.16 14.96 -2.92
CA LEU A 232 -1.00 13.52 -2.66
C LEU A 232 0.36 13.20 -2.00
N ALA A 233 1.47 13.79 -2.48
CA ALA A 233 2.80 13.59 -1.89
C ALA A 233 2.84 14.03 -0.41
N GLN A 234 2.24 15.19 -0.10
CA GLN A 234 2.15 15.71 1.27
C GLN A 234 1.30 14.79 2.15
N VAL A 235 0.20 14.24 1.64
CA VAL A 235 -0.70 13.34 2.37
C VAL A 235 0.01 12.02 2.78
N TYR A 236 0.85 11.47 1.90
CA TYR A 236 1.73 10.35 2.25
C TYR A 236 2.76 10.76 3.31
N ALA A 237 3.47 11.87 3.11
CA ALA A 237 4.45 12.38 4.08
C ALA A 237 3.83 12.68 5.46
N GLU A 238 2.62 13.25 5.50
CA GLU A 238 1.82 13.51 6.70
C GLU A 238 1.55 12.20 7.46
N SER A 239 1.16 11.16 6.75
CA SER A 239 0.86 9.83 7.28
C SER A 239 2.12 9.10 7.79
N TRP A 240 3.21 9.18 7.00
CA TRP A 240 4.52 8.69 7.37
C TRP A 240 5.00 9.31 8.69
N LEU A 241 4.94 10.64 8.81
CA LEU A 241 5.38 11.35 10.01
C LEU A 241 4.52 11.03 11.25
N ALA A 242 3.25 10.65 11.08
CA ALA A 242 2.43 10.15 12.19
C ALA A 242 2.95 8.81 12.73
N CYS A 243 3.35 7.89 11.84
CA CYS A 243 3.97 6.63 12.23
C CYS A 243 5.39 6.82 12.77
N ALA A 244 6.18 7.72 12.18
CA ALA A 244 7.50 8.08 12.67
C ALA A 244 7.44 8.66 14.08
N LEU A 245 6.46 9.53 14.41
CA LEU A 245 6.23 10.00 15.78
C LEU A 245 5.95 8.84 16.74
N LEU A 246 5.03 7.94 16.38
CA LEU A 246 4.67 6.80 17.23
C LEU A 246 5.88 5.90 17.49
N ALA A 247 6.70 5.64 16.48
CA ALA A 247 7.94 4.88 16.61
C ALA A 247 8.99 5.63 17.45
N ALA A 248 9.17 6.94 17.24
CA ALA A 248 10.12 7.75 18.01
C ALA A 248 9.74 7.82 19.50
N ARG A 249 8.44 7.87 19.80
CA ARG A 249 7.95 8.01 21.19
C ARG A 249 7.85 6.68 21.93
N PHE A 250 7.43 5.62 21.26
CA PHE A 250 7.09 4.34 21.90
C PHE A 250 7.93 3.14 21.42
N GLY A 251 8.77 3.33 20.40
CA GLY A 251 9.55 2.29 19.75
C GLY A 251 8.82 1.61 18.58
N GLU A 252 9.60 1.05 17.64
CA GLU A 252 9.10 0.33 16.45
C GLU A 252 8.17 -0.84 16.84
N ASP A 253 8.55 -1.62 17.85
CA ASP A 253 7.74 -2.71 18.38
C ASP A 253 6.34 -2.26 18.87
N ALA A 254 6.25 -1.06 19.45
CA ALA A 254 4.97 -0.52 19.90
C ALA A 254 4.11 -0.07 18.72
N LEU A 255 4.72 0.50 17.67
CA LEU A 255 4.03 0.83 16.42
C LEU A 255 3.45 -0.44 15.76
N VAL A 256 4.23 -1.52 15.68
CA VAL A 256 3.78 -2.81 15.14
C VAL A 256 2.60 -3.37 15.95
N ARG A 257 2.68 -3.31 17.29
CA ARG A 257 1.57 -3.74 18.16
C ARG A 257 0.33 -2.87 17.97
N LEU A 258 0.49 -1.55 17.85
CA LEU A 258 -0.59 -0.62 17.59
C LEU A 258 -1.28 -0.93 16.26
N TYR A 259 -0.53 -1.15 15.19
CA TYR A 259 -1.07 -1.52 13.87
C TYR A 259 -1.92 -2.79 13.97
N ARG A 260 -1.39 -3.84 14.60
CA ARG A 260 -2.10 -5.10 14.83
C ARG A 260 -3.36 -4.94 15.69
N ASP A 261 -3.32 -4.08 16.69
CA ASP A 261 -4.46 -3.81 17.56
C ASP A 261 -5.52 -2.97 16.87
N ALA A 262 -5.12 -2.01 16.05
CA ALA A 262 -6.03 -1.17 15.27
C ALA A 262 -6.86 -2.01 14.29
N GLU A 263 -6.24 -2.98 13.62
CA GLU A 263 -6.94 -3.91 12.73
C GLU A 263 -7.98 -4.75 13.49
N ARG A 264 -7.64 -5.22 14.69
CA ARG A 264 -8.53 -6.11 15.47
C ARG A 264 -9.63 -5.39 16.24
N ARG A 265 -9.36 -4.17 16.71
CA ARG A 265 -10.16 -3.50 17.76
C ARG A 265 -10.53 -2.06 17.42
N GLY A 266 -10.04 -1.52 16.30
CA GLY A 266 -10.17 -0.11 15.95
C GLY A 266 -9.08 0.76 16.56
N ILE A 267 -8.84 1.90 15.92
CA ILE A 267 -7.73 2.81 16.23
C ILE A 267 -7.79 3.41 17.63
N ASP A 268 -8.99 3.76 18.12
CA ASP A 268 -9.14 4.36 19.45
C ASP A 268 -8.74 3.39 20.56
N ALA A 269 -9.17 2.13 20.44
CA ALA A 269 -8.78 1.07 21.37
C ALA A 269 -7.27 0.81 21.33
N ALA A 270 -6.65 0.85 20.14
CA ALA A 270 -5.21 0.68 19.99
C ALA A 270 -4.41 1.82 20.63
N LEU A 271 -4.78 3.08 20.36
CA LEU A 271 -4.12 4.26 20.92
C LEU A 271 -4.31 4.35 22.44
N SER A 272 -5.46 3.96 22.97
CA SER A 272 -5.71 3.99 24.42
C SER A 272 -4.70 3.15 25.22
N LYS A 273 -4.16 2.07 24.64
CA LYS A 273 -3.11 1.25 25.27
C LYS A 273 -1.77 1.96 25.38
N LEU A 274 -1.54 2.97 24.54
CA LEU A 274 -0.38 3.86 24.61
C LEU A 274 -0.68 5.13 25.43
N GLY A 275 -1.86 5.21 26.06
CA GLY A 275 -2.31 6.40 26.78
C GLY A 275 -2.67 7.57 25.86
N MET A 276 -2.99 7.30 24.58
CA MET A 276 -3.32 8.30 23.58
C MET A 276 -4.79 8.24 23.14
N THR A 277 -5.26 9.36 22.61
CA THR A 277 -6.48 9.45 21.77
C THR A 277 -6.08 9.92 20.37
N VAL A 278 -6.95 9.79 19.38
CA VAL A 278 -6.70 10.35 18.04
C VAL A 278 -6.48 11.86 18.10
N THR A 279 -7.22 12.58 18.94
CA THR A 279 -7.04 14.02 19.17
C THR A 279 -5.68 14.34 19.79
N GLY A 280 -5.27 13.57 20.80
CA GLY A 280 -3.96 13.72 21.44
C GLY A 280 -2.81 13.44 20.48
N LEU A 281 -2.90 12.34 19.72
CA LEU A 281 -1.95 12.01 18.65
C LEU A 281 -1.87 13.13 17.62
N THR A 282 -3.01 13.67 17.16
CA THR A 282 -3.04 14.75 16.18
C THR A 282 -2.35 16.00 16.71
N ALA A 283 -2.58 16.38 17.97
CA ALA A 283 -1.94 17.56 18.56
C ALA A 283 -0.41 17.41 18.61
N GLU A 284 0.09 16.26 19.04
CA GLU A 284 1.53 15.98 19.11
C GLU A 284 2.18 15.83 17.73
N TRP A 285 1.50 15.16 16.81
CA TRP A 285 1.93 15.00 15.42
C TRP A 285 2.16 16.36 14.74
N ARG A 286 1.31 17.34 14.99
CA ARG A 286 1.49 18.69 14.43
C ARG A 286 2.75 19.39 14.94
N VAL A 287 3.10 19.17 16.21
CA VAL A 287 4.36 19.67 16.78
C VAL A 287 5.53 18.93 16.14
N TYR A 288 5.46 17.60 16.08
CA TYR A 288 6.48 16.76 15.47
C TYR A 288 6.76 17.11 14.00
N VAL A 289 5.72 17.31 13.19
CA VAL A 289 5.85 17.74 11.78
C VAL A 289 6.57 19.09 11.68
N ARG A 290 6.20 20.06 12.54
CA ARG A 290 6.87 21.36 12.56
C ARG A 290 8.35 21.22 12.92
N ASP A 291 8.64 20.53 14.02
CA ASP A 291 10.01 20.43 14.54
C ASP A 291 10.92 19.60 13.60
N THR A 292 10.34 18.66 12.86
CA THR A 292 11.07 17.79 11.93
C THR A 292 11.35 18.45 10.57
N LEU A 293 10.49 19.37 10.12
CA LEU A 293 10.52 19.90 8.75
C LEU A 293 10.78 21.41 8.64
N ALA A 294 10.75 22.16 9.73
CA ALA A 294 10.99 23.60 9.74
C ALA A 294 12.47 23.98 9.49
#